data_AF-A0A920T9I0-F1
#
_entry.id   AF-A0A920T9I0-F1
#
_cell.length_a   1.000
_cell.length_b   1.000
_cell.length_c   1.000
_cell.angle_alpha   90.00
_cell.angle_beta   90.00
_cell.angle_gamma   90.00
#
_symmetry.space_group_name_H-M   'P 1'
#
loop_
_entity.id
_entity.type
_entity.pdbx_description
1 polymer ?
#
loop_
_entity_poly.entity_id
_entity_poly.type
_entity_poly.pdbx_seq_one_letter_code
_entity_poly.pdbx_strand_id
1 'polypeptide(L)'
;MDLVRYCESHGSQGDPQLANAYRYRDYLVRAFNNDVPYDQLVREQIAGDLLPEPRWNTEEQFNESAIGPAHLRMVERGFVPVDALEDQVKVVDNLIDVYSKTFLGLTASCARCHNHKFDPISQEDFYALYGVFVNGRPGQVLMTHPTHSTGTAPS
;
A
#
# COMPACT_ATOMS: atom_id res chain seq x y z
N MET A 1 -2.96 -5.83 -11.98
CA MET A 1 -1.74 -5.33 -11.29
C MET A 1 -1.51 -3.84 -11.54
N ASP A 2 -1.92 -3.33 -12.71
CA ASP A 2 -1.75 -1.91 -13.08
C ASP A 2 -2.47 -0.92 -12.16
N LEU A 3 -3.65 -1.27 -11.63
CA LEU A 3 -4.42 -0.39 -10.73
C LEU A 3 -3.61 0.03 -9.49
N VAL A 4 -2.90 -0.93 -8.91
CA VAL A 4 -2.02 -0.75 -7.75
C VAL A 4 -0.59 -0.34 -8.14
N ARG A 5 -0.38 0.00 -9.41
CA ARG A 5 0.89 0.47 -9.98
C ARG A 5 2.07 -0.46 -9.71
N TYR A 6 1.86 -1.77 -9.83
CA TYR A 6 2.93 -2.73 -9.62
C TYR A 6 4.20 -2.36 -10.41
N CYS A 7 5.30 -2.20 -9.69
CA CYS A 7 6.61 -1.93 -10.23
C CYS A 7 7.69 -2.58 -9.36
N GLU A 8 8.85 -2.85 -9.95
CA GLU A 8 10.01 -3.40 -9.24
C GLU A 8 11.04 -2.32 -8.89
N SER A 9 10.76 -1.05 -9.22
CA SER A 9 11.57 0.13 -8.92
C SER A 9 10.69 1.36 -8.70
N HIS A 10 11.24 2.43 -8.14
CA HIS A 10 10.49 3.66 -7.88
C HIS A 10 10.23 4.52 -9.12
N GLY A 11 10.84 4.24 -10.27
CA GLY A 11 10.59 5.01 -11.50
C GLY A 11 11.07 6.47 -11.44
N SER A 12 11.89 6.83 -10.45
CA SER A 12 12.50 8.15 -10.30
C SER A 12 13.88 8.22 -10.96
N GLN A 13 14.50 9.40 -10.98
CA GLN A 13 15.93 9.53 -11.30
C GLN A 13 16.77 8.58 -10.41
N GLY A 14 17.71 7.85 -11.02
CA GLY A 14 18.51 6.82 -10.36
C GLY A 14 17.82 5.45 -10.21
N ASP A 15 16.51 5.39 -10.49
CA ASP A 15 15.63 4.21 -10.50
C ASP A 15 15.92 3.16 -9.42
N PRO A 16 15.82 3.52 -8.13
CA PRO A 16 16.14 2.59 -7.05
C PRO A 16 15.15 1.43 -7.02
N GLN A 17 15.69 0.23 -6.81
CA GLN A 17 14.92 -0.99 -6.82
C GLN A 17 14.05 -1.13 -5.55
N LEU A 18 12.81 -1.60 -5.76
CA LEU A 18 11.89 -1.96 -4.67
C LEU A 18 12.21 -3.37 -4.19
N ALA A 19 12.95 -3.46 -3.08
CA ALA A 19 13.29 -4.74 -2.49
C ALA A 19 12.03 -5.58 -2.22
N ASN A 20 12.06 -6.84 -2.67
CA ASN A 20 10.98 -7.82 -2.50
C ASN A 20 9.65 -7.50 -3.21
N ALA A 21 9.59 -6.57 -4.18
CA ALA A 21 8.36 -6.23 -4.90
C ALA A 21 7.65 -7.47 -5.49
N TYR A 22 8.41 -8.43 -6.03
CA TYR A 22 7.89 -9.69 -6.59
C TYR A 22 6.96 -10.47 -5.64
N ARG A 23 7.15 -10.34 -4.32
CA ARG A 23 6.30 -11.02 -3.33
C ARG A 23 4.85 -10.55 -3.42
N TYR A 24 4.63 -9.28 -3.74
CA TYR A 24 3.29 -8.72 -3.93
C TYR A 24 2.63 -9.23 -5.23
N ARG A 25 3.39 -9.36 -6.32
CA ARG A 25 2.90 -10.02 -7.55
C ARG A 25 2.48 -11.45 -7.24
N ASP A 26 3.34 -12.21 -6.57
CA ASP A 26 3.07 -13.62 -6.28
C ASP A 26 1.90 -13.78 -5.29
N TYR A 27 1.77 -12.85 -4.33
CA TYR A 27 0.60 -12.74 -3.46
C TYR A 27 -0.70 -12.55 -4.26
N LEU A 28 -0.73 -11.63 -5.23
CA LEU A 28 -1.91 -11.43 -6.07
C LEU A 28 -2.24 -12.69 -6.86
N VAL A 29 -1.23 -13.31 -7.48
CA VAL A 29 -1.42 -14.57 -8.24
C VAL A 29 -2.02 -15.65 -7.33
N ARG A 30 -1.47 -15.85 -6.12
CA ARG A 30 -2.03 -16.81 -5.15
C ARG A 30 -3.43 -16.43 -4.70
N ALA A 31 -3.71 -15.15 -4.45
CA ALA A 31 -5.03 -14.70 -4.00
C ALA A 31 -6.11 -14.95 -5.07
N PHE A 32 -5.82 -14.65 -6.33
CA PHE A 32 -6.75 -14.92 -7.44
C PHE A 32 -6.90 -16.42 -7.69
N ASN A 33 -5.82 -17.20 -7.68
CA ASN A 33 -5.89 -18.65 -7.89
C ASN A 33 -6.67 -19.40 -6.79
N ASN A 34 -6.69 -18.85 -5.58
CA ASN A 34 -7.43 -19.41 -4.44
C ASN A 34 -8.83 -18.80 -4.26
N ASP A 35 -9.32 -18.01 -5.23
CA ASP A 35 -10.62 -17.34 -5.18
C ASP A 35 -10.86 -16.58 -3.87
N VAL A 36 -9.85 -15.84 -3.39
CA VAL A 36 -9.97 -15.03 -2.16
C VAL A 36 -11.14 -14.06 -2.32
N PRO A 37 -12.09 -14.03 -1.35
CA PRO A 37 -13.23 -13.11 -1.41
C PRO A 37 -12.79 -11.66 -1.60
N TYR A 38 -13.49 -10.92 -2.45
CA TYR A 38 -13.10 -9.55 -2.80
C TYR A 38 -13.02 -8.62 -1.57
N ASP A 39 -13.95 -8.76 -0.62
CA ASP A 39 -13.93 -8.00 0.62
C ASP A 39 -12.70 -8.30 1.48
N GLN A 40 -12.28 -9.58 1.54
CA GLN A 40 -11.03 -9.98 2.18
C GLN A 40 -9.82 -9.40 1.43
N LEU A 41 -9.79 -9.51 0.10
CA LEU A 41 -8.70 -8.98 -0.72
C LEU A 41 -8.52 -7.47 -0.49
N VAL A 42 -9.61 -6.69 -0.48
CA VAL A 42 -9.55 -5.24 -0.22
C VAL A 42 -9.06 -4.92 1.19
N ARG A 43 -9.50 -5.68 2.21
CA ARG A 43 -8.99 -5.49 3.58
C ARG A 43 -7.49 -5.76 3.68
N GLU A 44 -7.01 -6.82 3.04
CA GLU A 44 -5.59 -7.14 2.99
C GLU A 44 -4.78 -6.01 2.34
N GLN A 45 -5.28 -5.42 1.26
CA GLN A 45 -4.63 -4.31 0.55
C GLN A 45 -4.48 -3.03 1.38
N ILE A 46 -5.39 -2.80 2.33
CA ILE A 46 -5.41 -1.59 3.15
C ILE A 46 -4.68 -1.80 4.48
N ALA A 47 -4.88 -2.95 5.12
CA ALA A 47 -4.45 -3.19 6.51
C ALA A 47 -4.14 -4.67 6.78
N GLY A 48 -3.66 -5.41 5.77
CA GLY A 48 -3.41 -6.85 5.87
C GLY A 48 -2.42 -7.30 6.96
N ASP A 49 -1.51 -6.41 7.34
CA ASP A 49 -0.56 -6.59 8.46
C ASP A 49 -1.20 -6.38 9.85
N LEU A 50 -2.38 -5.76 9.90
CA LEU A 50 -3.12 -5.44 11.13
C LEU A 50 -4.37 -6.32 11.31
N LEU A 51 -4.61 -7.29 10.43
CA LEU A 51 -5.77 -8.15 10.55
C LEU A 51 -5.66 -9.07 11.79
N PRO A 52 -6.71 -9.14 12.63
CA PRO A 52 -6.71 -10.02 13.80
C PRO A 52 -6.74 -11.51 13.39
N GLU A 53 -7.37 -11.81 12.27
CA GLU A 53 -7.44 -13.14 11.66
C GLU A 53 -6.86 -13.06 10.24
N PRO A 54 -5.52 -13.05 10.09
CA PRO A 54 -4.91 -12.98 8.78
C PRO A 54 -4.99 -14.33 8.06
N ARG A 55 -4.91 -14.28 6.73
CA ARG A 55 -4.74 -15.45 5.88
C ARG A 55 -3.31 -15.93 5.97
N TRP A 56 -3.16 -17.23 6.18
CA TRP A 56 -1.86 -17.90 6.29
C TRP A 56 -1.56 -18.67 5.02
N ASN A 57 -0.31 -18.60 4.56
CA ASN A 57 0.25 -19.60 3.68
C ASN A 57 0.71 -20.78 4.56
N THR A 58 -0.08 -21.85 4.59
CA THR A 58 0.20 -23.00 5.45
C THR A 58 1.40 -23.82 4.99
N GLU A 59 1.66 -23.87 3.68
CA GLU A 59 2.77 -24.63 3.10
C GLU A 59 4.11 -23.98 3.41
N GLU A 60 4.21 -22.67 3.19
CA GLU A 60 5.45 -21.90 3.42
C GLU A 60 5.50 -21.23 4.81
N GLN A 61 4.45 -21.41 5.63
CA GLN A 61 4.36 -20.93 7.01
C GLN A 61 4.59 -19.42 7.18
N PHE A 62 3.88 -18.59 6.41
CA PHE A 62 3.95 -17.13 6.54
C PHE A 62 2.58 -16.45 6.48
N ASN A 63 2.51 -15.23 7.02
CA ASN A 63 1.33 -14.37 6.98
C ASN A 63 1.18 -13.79 5.56
N GLU A 64 0.21 -14.31 4.83
CA GLU A 64 -0.05 -13.93 3.44
C GLU A 64 -0.74 -12.56 3.37
N SER A 65 -1.66 -12.28 4.30
CA SER A 65 -2.34 -10.97 4.37
C SER A 65 -1.38 -9.81 4.58
N ALA A 66 -0.28 -10.01 5.32
CA ALA A 66 0.73 -8.96 5.57
C ALA A 66 1.43 -8.44 4.30
N ILE A 67 1.32 -9.14 3.17
CA ILE A 67 1.86 -8.69 1.88
C ILE A 67 0.96 -7.64 1.23
N GLY A 68 -0.34 -7.65 1.52
CA GLY A 68 -1.35 -6.80 0.89
C GLY A 68 -0.98 -5.31 0.88
N PRO A 69 -0.55 -4.70 2.00
CA PRO A 69 -0.21 -3.27 2.04
C PRO A 69 1.04 -2.88 1.23
N ALA A 70 1.79 -3.83 0.66
CA ALA A 70 3.05 -3.55 -0.03
C ALA A 70 2.89 -2.62 -1.25
N HIS A 71 1.72 -2.54 -1.89
CA HIS A 71 1.48 -1.58 -2.98
C HIS A 71 1.63 -0.11 -2.56
N LEU A 72 1.49 0.18 -1.26
CA LEU A 72 1.75 1.53 -0.71
C LEU A 72 3.22 1.95 -0.85
N ARG A 73 4.12 1.05 -1.27
CA ARG A 73 5.50 1.37 -1.64
C ARG A 73 5.72 1.58 -3.13
N MET A 74 4.76 1.19 -3.97
CA MET A 74 4.83 1.22 -5.44
C MET A 74 4.43 2.61 -5.97
N VAL A 75 5.06 3.62 -5.39
CA VAL A 75 4.86 5.02 -5.71
C VAL A 75 6.18 5.63 -6.13
N GLU A 76 6.10 6.63 -7.00
CA GLU A 76 7.27 7.40 -7.40
C GLU A 76 7.90 8.06 -6.18
N ARG A 77 9.21 7.86 -6.00
CA ARG A 77 9.97 8.42 -4.88
C ARG A 77 11.41 8.67 -5.31
N GLY A 78 11.91 9.88 -5.09
CA GLY A 78 13.27 10.25 -5.50
C GLY A 78 14.36 9.43 -4.80
N PHE A 79 15.38 8.99 -5.54
CA PHE A 79 16.57 8.36 -4.97
C PHE A 79 17.32 9.31 -4.02
N VAL A 80 17.47 10.56 -4.44
CA VAL A 80 18.03 11.67 -3.65
C VAL A 80 17.14 12.90 -3.87
N PRO A 81 16.11 13.12 -3.03
CA PRO A 81 15.22 14.26 -3.20
C PRO A 81 15.96 15.57 -2.94
N VAL A 82 15.82 16.53 -3.86
CA VAL A 82 16.36 17.89 -3.70
C VAL A 82 15.54 18.71 -2.70
N ASP A 83 14.24 18.42 -2.61
CA ASP A 83 13.30 18.96 -1.63
C ASP A 83 12.51 17.80 -1.02
N ALA A 84 12.72 17.56 0.28
CA ALA A 84 12.08 16.46 0.99
C ALA A 84 10.58 16.68 1.21
N LEU A 85 10.14 17.93 1.35
CA LEU A 85 8.72 18.24 1.54
C LEU A 85 7.96 18.04 0.22
N GLU A 86 8.53 18.49 -0.89
CA GLU A 86 7.94 18.29 -2.22
C GLU A 86 7.83 16.79 -2.56
N ASP A 87 8.88 16.01 -2.28
CA ASP A 87 8.87 14.54 -2.48
C ASP A 87 7.79 13.86 -1.62
N GLN A 88 7.65 14.26 -0.35
CA GLN A 88 6.60 13.74 0.52
C GLN A 88 5.19 14.07 0.00
N VAL A 89 4.96 15.30 -0.45
CA VAL A 89 3.67 15.71 -1.03
C VAL A 89 3.35 14.86 -2.27
N LYS A 90 4.31 14.67 -3.18
CA LYS A 90 4.14 13.82 -4.37
C LYS A 90 3.81 12.37 -4.01
N VAL A 91 4.52 11.80 -3.04
CA VAL A 91 4.28 10.43 -2.56
C VAL A 91 2.86 10.30 -2.01
N VAL A 92 2.45 11.20 -1.11
CA VAL A 92 1.12 11.14 -0.48
C VAL A 92 0.00 11.37 -1.50
N ASP A 93 0.16 12.33 -2.41
CA ASP A 93 -0.80 12.55 -3.50
C ASP A 93 -0.95 11.29 -4.39
N ASN A 94 0.18 10.62 -4.69
CA ASN A 94 0.18 9.38 -5.48
C ASN A 94 -0.57 8.25 -4.75
N LEU A 95 -0.35 8.09 -3.44
CA LEU A 95 -1.07 7.11 -2.61
C LEU A 95 -2.57 7.36 -2.61
N ILE A 96 -3.01 8.62 -2.43
CA ILE A 96 -4.42 9.00 -2.48
C ILE A 96 -5.01 8.67 -3.86
N ASP A 97 -4.31 8.98 -4.94
CA ASP A 97 -4.75 8.73 -6.31
C ASP A 97 -4.93 7.23 -6.58
N VAL A 98 -3.94 6.40 -6.20
CA VAL A 98 -4.00 4.94 -6.35
C VAL A 98 -5.12 4.35 -5.49
N TYR A 99 -5.19 4.74 -4.22
CA TYR A 99 -6.18 4.22 -3.29
C TYR A 99 -7.60 4.54 -3.75
N SER A 100 -7.88 5.81 -4.04
CA SER A 100 -9.23 6.26 -4.43
C SER A 100 -9.68 5.61 -5.73
N LYS A 101 -8.83 5.54 -6.74
CA LYS A 101 -9.18 4.91 -8.04
C LYS A 101 -9.34 3.40 -7.93
N THR A 102 -8.47 2.74 -7.18
CA THR A 102 -8.43 1.27 -7.14
C THR A 102 -9.51 0.68 -6.26
N PHE A 103 -9.73 1.25 -5.07
CA PHE A 103 -10.58 0.63 -4.05
C PHE A 103 -11.91 1.34 -3.87
N LEU A 104 -11.99 2.63 -4.17
CA LEU A 104 -13.26 3.39 -4.09
C LEU A 104 -13.92 3.55 -5.47
N GLY A 105 -13.17 3.36 -6.56
CA GLY A 105 -13.66 3.65 -7.91
C GLY A 105 -13.88 5.16 -8.16
N LEU A 106 -13.22 6.02 -7.38
CA LEU A 106 -13.42 7.47 -7.39
C LEU A 106 -12.10 8.20 -7.70
N THR A 107 -12.19 9.39 -8.28
CA THR A 107 -11.04 10.26 -8.49
C THR A 107 -10.97 11.37 -7.44
N ALA A 108 -10.32 11.12 -6.30
CA ALA A 108 -10.25 12.13 -5.23
C ALA A 108 -9.30 13.30 -5.55
N SER A 109 -8.38 13.15 -6.51
CA SER A 109 -7.28 14.10 -6.76
C SER A 109 -7.73 15.52 -7.14
N CYS A 110 -8.91 15.72 -7.72
CA CYS A 110 -9.44 17.07 -7.97
C CYS A 110 -9.82 17.80 -6.68
N ALA A 111 -10.19 17.06 -5.62
CA ALA A 111 -10.58 17.61 -4.33
C ALA A 111 -9.41 18.33 -3.62
N ARG A 112 -8.17 18.10 -4.06
CA ARG A 112 -6.95 18.74 -3.53
C ARG A 112 -7.06 20.27 -3.48
N CYS A 113 -7.52 20.89 -4.56
CA CYS A 113 -7.49 22.35 -4.70
C CYS A 113 -8.85 23.01 -4.44
N HIS A 114 -9.94 22.27 -4.59
CA HIS A 114 -11.31 22.73 -4.40
C HIS A 114 -12.21 21.51 -4.20
N ASN A 115 -13.42 21.67 -3.63
CA ASN A 115 -14.37 20.55 -3.56
C ASN A 115 -14.56 19.90 -4.93
N HIS A 116 -14.61 18.56 -4.97
CA HIS A 116 -14.70 17.82 -6.21
C HIS A 116 -15.92 18.26 -7.03
N LYS A 117 -15.75 18.37 -8.35
CA LYS A 117 -16.73 19.02 -9.23
C LYS A 117 -18.07 18.28 -9.30
N PHE A 118 -18.03 16.96 -9.25
CA PHE A 118 -19.18 16.10 -9.52
C PHE A 118 -19.54 15.22 -8.31
N ASP A 119 -18.55 14.51 -7.78
CA ASP A 119 -18.72 13.67 -6.59
C ASP A 119 -18.75 14.48 -5.28
N PRO A 120 -19.47 14.02 -4.24
CA PRO A 120 -19.56 14.67 -2.93
C PRO A 120 -18.28 14.42 -2.09
N ILE A 121 -17.14 14.84 -2.62
CA ILE A 121 -15.84 14.78 -1.95
C ILE A 121 -15.40 16.22 -1.71
N SER A 122 -15.40 16.63 -0.45
CA SER A 122 -14.92 17.95 -0.06
C SER A 122 -13.38 18.01 -0.09
N GLN A 123 -12.85 19.22 -0.14
CA GLN A 123 -11.41 19.43 0.08
C GLN A 123 -10.98 18.97 1.47
N GLU A 124 -11.87 19.07 2.47
CA GLU A 124 -11.62 18.56 3.83
C GLU A 124 -11.45 17.03 3.82
N ASP A 125 -12.29 16.29 3.09
CA ASP A 125 -12.16 14.83 2.96
C ASP A 125 -10.82 14.44 2.33
N PHE A 126 -10.38 15.17 1.30
CA PHE A 126 -9.07 14.95 0.68
C PHE A 126 -7.94 15.13 1.69
N TYR A 127 -7.96 16.21 2.47
CA TYR A 127 -6.92 16.47 3.46
C TYR A 127 -7.02 15.57 4.70
N ALA A 128 -8.19 15.05 5.03
CA ALA A 128 -8.33 13.99 6.03
C ALA A 128 -7.61 12.72 5.58
N LEU A 129 -7.80 12.30 4.32
CA LEU A 129 -7.10 11.15 3.75
C LEU A 129 -5.58 11.40 3.62
N TYR A 130 -5.19 12.62 3.24
CA TYR A 130 -3.79 13.06 3.28
C TYR A 130 -3.19 12.87 4.66
N GLY A 131 -3.92 13.29 5.72
CA GLY A 131 -3.55 13.07 7.10
C GLY A 131 -3.32 11.60 7.45
N VAL A 132 -4.14 10.69 6.95
CA VAL A 132 -3.93 9.24 7.15
C VAL A 132 -2.64 8.77 6.50
N PHE A 133 -2.44 9.05 5.20
CA PHE A 133 -1.30 8.53 4.46
C PHE A 133 0.04 9.16 4.85
N VAL A 134 0.08 10.46 5.17
CA VAL A 134 1.32 11.14 5.58
C VAL A 134 1.85 10.63 6.93
N ASN A 135 0.96 10.12 7.79
CA ASN A 135 1.33 9.51 9.06
C ASN A 135 1.73 8.03 8.94
N GLY A 136 1.44 7.40 7.79
CA GLY A 136 1.93 6.07 7.46
C GLY A 136 3.44 6.10 7.25
N ARG A 137 4.19 5.40 8.10
CA ARG A 137 5.65 5.30 7.94
C ARG A 137 6.00 4.09 7.10
N PRO A 138 6.86 4.25 6.07
CA PRO A 138 7.29 3.13 5.28
C PRO A 138 8.09 2.13 6.15
N GLY A 139 7.53 0.94 6.40
CA GLY A 139 8.15 -0.14 7.17
C GLY A 139 8.50 -1.37 6.32
N GLN A 140 9.19 -2.32 6.93
CA GLN A 140 9.27 -3.72 6.49
C GLN A 140 8.70 -4.59 7.62
N VAL A 141 7.87 -5.56 7.26
CA VAL A 141 7.23 -6.46 8.22
C VAL A 141 7.78 -7.86 8.01
N LEU A 142 8.14 -8.54 9.10
CA LEU A 142 8.45 -9.97 9.07
C LEU A 142 7.14 -10.74 8.96
N MET A 143 7.00 -11.54 7.91
CA MET A 143 5.78 -12.32 7.65
C MET A 143 5.75 -13.64 8.45
N THR A 144 6.56 -13.78 9.50
CA THR A 144 6.79 -15.08 10.17
C THR A 144 5.54 -15.58 10.89
N HIS A 145 5.30 -16.89 10.82
CA HIS A 145 4.27 -17.56 11.61
C HIS A 145 4.59 -17.47 13.12
N PRO A 146 3.58 -17.27 14.00
CA PRO A 146 3.80 -17.09 15.44
C PRO A 146 4.55 -18.25 16.11
N THR A 147 4.49 -19.46 15.55
CA THR A 147 5.23 -20.64 16.04
C THR A 147 6.74 -20.56 15.79
N HIS A 148 7.23 -19.60 15.01
CA HIS A 148 8.65 -19.33 14.76
C HIS A 148 9.16 -18.08 15.50
N SER A 149 8.38 -17.50 16.42
CA SER A 149 8.91 -16.46 17.30
C SER A 149 9.91 -17.07 18.29
N THR A 150 11.19 -17.05 17.92
CA THR A 150 12.27 -17.24 18.88
C THR A 150 12.31 -16.02 19.80
N GLY A 151 11.44 -16.00 20.82
CA GLY A 151 11.71 -15.47 22.15
C GLY A 151 12.38 -14.09 22.32
N THR A 152 12.19 -13.12 21.43
CA THR A 152 12.60 -11.73 21.70
C THR A 152 11.52 -10.76 21.25
N ALA A 153 10.70 -10.33 22.21
CA ALA A 153 9.87 -9.15 22.06
C ALA A 153 10.77 -7.90 21.89
N PRO A 154 10.45 -6.96 20.99
CA PRO A 154 11.14 -5.69 20.95
C PRO A 154 10.73 -4.85 22.17
N SER A 155 11.75 -4.38 22.90
CA SER A 155 11.68 -3.38 23.98
C SER A 155 11.36 -1.99 23.46
#